data_AF-A0A354TFS2-F1
#
_entry.id   AF-A0A354TFS2-F1
#
_cell.length_a   1.000
_cell.length_b   1.000
_cell.length_c   1.000
_cell.angle_alpha   90.00
_cell.angle_beta   90.00
_cell.angle_gamma   90.00
#
_symmetry.space_group_name_H-M   'P 1'
#
loop_
_entity.id
_entity.type
_entity.pdbx_description
1 polymer ?
#
loop_
_entity_poly.entity_id
_entity_poly.type
_entity_poly.pdbx_seq_one_letter_code
_entity_poly.pdbx_strand_id
1 'polypeptide(L)'
;MKKVLPSFSSFWLAWLCSTCLLAQPANKKGISVGEPPADHSPEAELKSFKVLDGFEVNLFASEADGIPNPIAIRWDERGRLWVLQTSDYPQAKPGTVSDDKIIILEDTNHDGRADKSTVFTGGLSQPMGMELAPRDAGVKSSNGHSVYVGEGEKLWLMHDDDGDDRVDRREVVFSGFGTGDTHQCLNSFIWAPDGALVMHQGLHCYSRVTTVHGTKTLYGAGFWHYYPKSGRLNPYPTGMPANAWGTAFTKWGQPIMVAGAAGMFWARPMEVSTSLEEDSHV
;
A
#
# COMPACT_ATOMS: atom_id res chain seq x y z
N MET A 1 76.08 5.60 9.02
CA MET A 1 75.09 6.09 10.00
C MET A 1 73.70 5.65 9.55
N LYS A 2 73.11 4.64 10.22
CA LYS A 2 71.77 4.13 9.93
C LYS A 2 70.75 4.96 10.72
N LYS A 3 69.82 5.65 10.06
CA LYS A 3 68.67 6.29 10.71
C LYS A 3 67.58 5.24 10.92
N VAL A 4 67.27 4.98 12.18
CA VAL A 4 66.15 4.13 12.63
C VAL A 4 64.88 4.98 12.56
N LEU A 5 63.86 4.51 11.83
CA LEU A 5 62.50 5.06 11.89
C LEU A 5 61.84 4.55 13.19
N PRO A 6 61.12 5.40 13.95
CA PRO A 6 60.43 4.95 15.15
C PRO A 6 59.23 4.08 14.76
N SER A 7 59.04 2.97 15.50
CA SER A 7 57.88 2.11 15.35
C SER A 7 56.61 2.88 15.70
N PHE A 8 55.67 2.97 14.77
CA PHE A 8 54.32 3.41 15.06
C PHE A 8 53.65 2.36 15.96
N SER A 9 53.44 2.75 17.23
CA SER A 9 52.78 1.96 18.26
C SER A 9 51.32 1.68 17.87
N SER A 10 50.96 0.40 17.85
CA SER A 10 49.62 -0.15 17.63
C SER A 10 48.55 0.30 18.65
N PHE A 11 48.93 1.10 19.66
CA PHE A 11 48.02 1.57 20.71
C PHE A 11 47.06 2.69 20.25
N TRP A 12 47.41 3.46 19.22
CA TRP A 12 46.56 4.58 18.79
C TRP A 12 45.35 4.13 17.95
N LEU A 13 45.45 3.00 17.24
CA LEU A 13 44.34 2.48 16.43
C LEU A 13 43.23 1.83 17.29
N ALA A 14 43.59 1.24 18.44
CA ALA A 14 42.63 0.60 19.34
C ALA A 14 41.78 1.61 20.14
N TRP A 15 42.29 2.82 20.38
CA TRP A 15 41.57 3.85 21.14
C TRP A 15 40.56 4.62 20.30
N LEU A 16 40.84 4.81 19.00
CA LEU A 16 39.91 5.40 18.04
C LEU A 16 38.72 4.48 17.71
N CYS A 17 38.90 3.16 17.72
CA CYS A 17 37.79 2.22 17.52
C CYS A 17 36.87 2.06 18.75
N SER A 18 37.38 2.19 19.98
CA SER A 18 36.56 2.01 21.19
C SER A 18 35.75 3.25 21.57
N THR A 19 36.19 4.45 21.19
CA THR A 19 35.45 5.71 21.47
C THR A 19 34.33 5.98 20.46
N CYS A 20 34.42 5.45 19.24
CA CYS A 20 33.33 5.50 18.26
C CYS A 20 32.18 4.51 18.55
N LEU A 21 32.40 3.46 19.36
CA LEU A 21 31.32 2.54 19.75
C LEU A 21 30.48 3.02 20.95
N LEU A 22 30.97 3.99 21.73
CA LEU A 22 30.30 4.46 22.96
C LEU A 22 29.54 5.78 22.80
N ALA A 23 29.47 6.33 21.59
CA ALA A 23 28.75 7.57 21.29
C ALA A 23 27.58 7.38 20.31
N GLN A 24 26.97 6.19 20.26
CA GLN A 24 25.58 6.14 19.81
C GLN A 24 24.71 6.57 20.99
N PRO A 25 23.97 7.69 20.91
CA PRO A 25 22.98 8.00 21.92
C PRO A 25 22.01 6.81 21.97
N ALA A 26 22.02 6.10 23.09
CA ALA A 26 21.07 5.05 23.44
C ALA A 26 19.70 5.67 23.73
N ASN A 27 19.15 6.40 22.76
CA ASN A 27 17.77 6.86 22.70
C ASN A 27 17.57 7.63 21.39
N LYS A 28 17.73 6.95 20.26
CA LYS A 28 16.84 7.30 19.15
C LYS A 28 15.49 6.71 19.54
N LYS A 29 14.67 7.50 20.27
CA LYS A 29 13.21 7.31 20.24
C LYS A 29 12.90 7.11 18.75
N GLY A 30 12.36 5.95 18.40
CA GLY A 30 12.00 5.71 17.00
C GLY A 30 11.21 6.91 16.52
N ILE A 31 11.45 7.37 15.30
CA ILE A 31 10.64 8.44 14.67
C ILE A 31 9.17 7.96 14.48
N SER A 32 8.84 6.76 14.94
CA SER A 32 7.53 6.16 14.86
C SER A 32 6.88 6.14 16.25
N VAL A 33 5.79 6.90 16.33
CA VAL A 33 4.84 7.15 17.43
C VAL A 33 5.36 7.97 18.62
N GLY A 34 4.70 9.12 18.85
CA GLY A 34 4.84 9.90 20.08
C GLY A 34 4.34 9.14 21.30
N GLU A 35 4.15 9.83 22.42
CA GLU A 35 3.43 9.22 23.54
C GLU A 35 1.98 8.96 23.11
N PRO A 36 1.44 7.74 23.31
CA PRO A 36 0.06 7.44 22.96
C PRO A 36 -0.87 8.42 23.67
N PRO A 37 -1.78 9.09 22.96
CA PRO A 37 -2.73 9.98 23.60
C PRO A 37 -3.62 9.16 24.55
N ALA A 38 -3.97 9.75 25.69
CA ALA A 38 -4.87 9.11 26.66
C ALA A 38 -6.35 9.15 26.21
N ASP A 39 -6.66 10.06 25.29
CA ASP A 39 -7.98 10.28 24.71
C ASP A 39 -7.88 10.12 23.19
N HIS A 40 -8.60 9.13 22.64
CA HIS A 40 -8.64 8.80 21.22
C HIS A 40 -9.89 9.34 20.52
N SER A 41 -10.66 10.23 21.18
CA SER A 41 -11.82 10.86 20.56
C SER A 41 -11.44 11.73 19.36
N PRO A 42 -12.30 11.82 18.34
CA PRO A 42 -12.06 12.72 17.20
C PRO A 42 -11.81 14.17 17.63
N GLU A 43 -12.49 14.65 18.68
CA GLU A 43 -12.33 16.00 19.20
C GLU A 43 -10.96 16.22 19.86
N ALA A 44 -10.42 15.22 20.55
CA ALA A 44 -9.09 15.28 21.13
C ALA A 44 -8.02 15.28 20.04
N GLU A 45 -8.15 14.42 19.02
CA GLU A 45 -7.19 14.37 17.93
C GLU A 45 -7.22 15.60 17.04
N LEU A 46 -8.40 16.16 16.76
CA LEU A 46 -8.50 17.39 15.99
C LEU A 46 -7.76 18.55 16.66
N LYS A 47 -7.77 18.62 18.00
CA LYS A 47 -7.00 19.61 18.78
C LYS A 47 -5.50 19.33 18.80
N SER A 48 -5.07 18.11 18.50
CA SER A 48 -3.65 17.70 18.50
C SER A 48 -2.93 18.13 17.22
N PHE A 49 -3.67 18.35 16.13
CA PHE A 49 -3.12 18.70 14.82
C PHE A 49 -2.44 20.07 14.80
N LYS A 50 -1.26 20.08 14.18
CA LYS A 50 -0.55 21.32 13.81
C LYS A 50 -0.75 21.54 12.32
N VAL A 51 -1.60 22.50 11.99
CA VAL A 51 -2.02 22.79 10.62
C VAL A 51 -1.20 23.97 10.09
N LEU A 52 -0.85 23.93 8.80
CA LEU A 52 -0.15 25.03 8.13
C LEU A 52 -1.10 26.20 7.88
N ASP A 53 -0.56 27.41 7.82
CA ASP A 53 -1.36 28.60 7.49
C ASP A 53 -2.09 28.43 6.15
N GLY A 54 -3.39 28.74 6.14
CA GLY A 54 -4.26 28.61 4.97
C GLY A 54 -4.90 27.22 4.79
N PHE A 55 -4.68 26.29 5.72
CA PHE A 55 -5.34 24.98 5.74
C PHE A 55 -6.26 24.86 6.95
N GLU A 56 -7.33 24.07 6.78
CA GLU A 56 -8.27 23.68 7.83
C GLU A 56 -8.35 22.15 7.86
N VAL A 57 -8.65 21.59 9.03
CA VAL A 57 -8.93 20.16 9.20
C VAL A 57 -10.30 20.03 9.83
N ASN A 58 -11.11 19.14 9.27
CA ASN A 58 -12.42 18.78 9.81
C ASN A 58 -12.56 17.25 9.86
N LEU A 59 -13.50 16.77 10.68
CA LEU A 59 -13.83 15.35 10.74
C LEU A 59 -14.80 15.00 9.61
N PHE A 60 -14.33 14.29 8.58
CA PHE A 60 -15.20 13.80 7.50
C PHE A 60 -16.02 12.57 7.94
N ALA A 61 -15.36 11.59 8.57
CA ALA A 61 -15.99 10.38 9.09
C ALA A 61 -15.15 9.76 10.22
N SER A 62 -15.77 8.88 11.00
CA SER A 62 -15.23 8.21 12.17
C SER A 62 -15.71 6.76 12.28
N GLU A 63 -15.22 6.02 13.27
CA GLU A 63 -15.71 4.68 13.60
C GLU A 63 -17.23 4.61 13.83
N ALA A 64 -17.86 5.71 14.27
CA ALA A 64 -19.31 5.81 14.42
C ALA A 64 -20.07 5.68 13.09
N ASP A 65 -19.40 5.95 11.96
CA ASP A 65 -19.95 5.84 10.60
C ASP A 65 -19.72 4.44 9.99
N GLY A 66 -19.24 3.50 10.81
CA GLY A 66 -19.08 2.09 10.46
C GLY A 66 -17.76 1.76 9.75
N ILE A 67 -16.73 2.59 9.89
CA ILE A 67 -15.39 2.41 9.28
C ILE A 67 -14.27 2.08 10.30
N PRO A 68 -14.36 1.02 11.12
CA PRO A 68 -13.25 0.62 11.98
C PRO A 68 -11.99 0.27 11.18
N ASN A 69 -10.82 0.76 11.61
CA ASN A 69 -9.51 0.41 11.04
C ASN A 69 -9.42 0.59 9.50
N PRO A 70 -9.56 1.82 8.98
CA PRO A 70 -9.39 2.08 7.55
C PRO A 70 -7.92 1.84 7.14
N ILE A 71 -7.70 1.11 6.04
CA ILE A 71 -6.36 0.76 5.54
C ILE A 71 -6.07 1.30 4.13
N ALA A 72 -7.10 1.58 3.34
CA ALA A 72 -6.97 2.26 2.07
C ALA A 72 -8.22 3.11 1.80
N ILE A 73 -8.03 4.25 1.14
CA ILE A 73 -9.11 5.15 0.75
C ILE A 73 -8.98 5.59 -0.72
N ARG A 74 -10.11 5.76 -1.41
CA ARG A 74 -10.17 6.33 -2.76
C ARG A 74 -11.36 7.25 -2.92
N TRP A 75 -11.21 8.28 -3.74
CA TRP A 75 -12.32 9.13 -4.13
C TRP A 75 -12.77 8.72 -5.53
N ASP A 76 -14.08 8.48 -5.69
CA ASP A 76 -14.64 8.30 -7.03
C ASP A 76 -14.92 9.65 -7.71
N GLU A 77 -15.26 9.60 -8.99
CA GLU A 77 -15.58 10.79 -9.79
C GLU A 77 -16.86 11.50 -9.37
N ARG A 78 -17.65 10.90 -8.47
CA ARG A 78 -18.86 11.50 -7.87
C ARG A 78 -18.54 12.21 -6.55
N GLY A 79 -17.28 12.19 -6.11
CA GLY A 79 -16.85 12.81 -4.85
C GLY A 79 -17.20 11.99 -3.62
N ARG A 80 -17.37 10.67 -3.75
CA ARG A 80 -17.62 9.77 -2.62
C ARG A 80 -16.33 9.10 -2.17
N LEU A 81 -16.18 8.92 -0.86
CA LEU A 81 -15.02 8.30 -0.25
C LEU A 81 -15.24 6.80 -0.09
N TRP A 82 -14.48 6.01 -0.82
CA TRP A 82 -14.40 4.56 -0.69
C TRP A 82 -13.35 4.22 0.36
N VAL A 83 -13.71 3.39 1.33
CA VAL A 83 -12.87 2.98 2.45
C VAL A 83 -12.77 1.47 2.47
N LEU A 84 -11.57 0.94 2.31
CA LEU A 84 -11.26 -0.44 2.63
C LEU A 84 -10.86 -0.52 4.09
N GLN A 85 -11.49 -1.43 4.82
CA GLN A 85 -11.24 -1.63 6.24
C GLN A 85 -10.82 -3.05 6.56
N THR A 86 -10.10 -3.22 7.67
CA THR A 86 -9.82 -4.55 8.24
C THR A 86 -10.10 -4.62 9.74
N SER A 87 -11.06 -5.45 10.10
CA SER A 87 -11.45 -5.74 11.48
C SER A 87 -10.60 -6.87 12.07
N ASP A 88 -10.08 -7.75 11.23
CA ASP A 88 -9.32 -8.92 11.62
C ASP A 88 -7.84 -8.74 11.28
N TYR A 89 -7.07 -8.00 12.07
CA TYR A 89 -5.63 -7.85 11.85
C TYR A 89 -4.83 -8.28 13.11
N PRO A 90 -3.67 -8.94 12.98
CA PRO A 90 -2.99 -9.40 11.75
C PRO A 90 -3.49 -10.74 11.20
N GLN A 91 -4.39 -11.41 11.91
CA GLN A 91 -5.09 -12.60 11.44
C GLN A 91 -6.46 -12.71 12.11
N ALA A 92 -7.42 -13.29 11.40
CA ALA A 92 -8.70 -13.66 11.99
C ALA A 92 -8.48 -14.57 13.21
N LYS A 93 -9.30 -14.38 14.24
CA LYS A 93 -9.25 -15.24 15.42
C LYS A 93 -9.70 -16.65 15.03
N PRO A 94 -9.09 -17.72 15.60
CA PRO A 94 -9.57 -19.07 15.35
C PRO A 94 -11.07 -19.20 15.64
N GLY A 95 -11.84 -19.64 14.63
CA GLY A 95 -13.29 -19.80 14.73
C GLY A 95 -14.11 -18.55 14.40
N THR A 96 -13.50 -17.42 14.05
CA THR A 96 -14.21 -16.27 13.50
C THR A 96 -14.19 -16.29 11.97
N VAL A 97 -15.29 -15.86 11.37
CA VAL A 97 -15.36 -15.60 9.93
C VAL A 97 -15.04 -14.13 9.74
N SER A 98 -14.07 -13.83 8.86
CA SER A 98 -13.74 -12.46 8.57
C SER A 98 -14.82 -11.78 7.75
N ASP A 99 -15.13 -10.55 8.10
CA ASP A 99 -16.15 -9.73 7.43
C ASP A 99 -15.62 -8.32 7.21
N ASP A 100 -14.41 -8.26 6.65
CA ASP A 100 -13.79 -7.04 6.18
C ASP A 100 -14.59 -6.50 4.98
N LYS A 101 -14.64 -5.17 4.86
CA LYS A 101 -15.59 -4.49 3.96
C LYS A 101 -14.93 -3.39 3.14
N ILE A 102 -15.61 -3.06 2.04
CA ILE A 102 -15.46 -1.77 1.37
C ILE A 102 -16.74 -0.98 1.61
N ILE A 103 -16.58 0.24 2.09
CA ILE A 103 -17.66 1.15 2.46
C ILE A 103 -17.54 2.42 1.64
N ILE A 104 -18.66 2.91 1.12
CA ILE A 104 -18.78 4.16 0.38
C ILE A 104 -19.42 5.18 1.32
N LEU A 105 -18.71 6.27 1.56
CA LEU A 105 -19.16 7.41 2.35
C LEU A 105 -19.45 8.59 1.44
N GLU A 106 -20.60 9.22 1.64
CA GLU A 106 -21.10 10.32 0.83
C GLU A 106 -21.49 11.49 1.74
N ASP A 107 -21.08 12.68 1.33
CA ASP A 107 -21.52 13.97 1.89
C ASP A 107 -22.54 14.55 0.90
N THR A 108 -23.83 14.41 1.22
CA THR A 108 -24.92 14.78 0.32
C THR A 108 -25.33 16.25 0.45
N ASN A 109 -24.93 16.90 1.54
CA ASN A 109 -25.23 18.31 1.81
C ASN A 109 -24.04 19.26 1.56
N HIS A 110 -22.87 18.69 1.26
CA HIS A 110 -21.60 19.37 0.99
C HIS A 110 -21.09 20.22 2.17
N ASP A 111 -21.33 19.77 3.40
CA ASP A 111 -20.85 20.42 4.63
C ASP A 111 -19.46 19.94 5.09
N GLY A 112 -18.85 19.01 4.34
CA GLY A 112 -17.56 18.42 4.65
C GLY A 112 -17.64 17.23 5.60
N ARG A 113 -18.83 16.71 5.93
CA ARG A 113 -19.03 15.52 6.75
C ARG A 113 -19.87 14.49 6.01
N ALA A 114 -19.46 13.23 6.04
CA ALA A 114 -20.26 12.15 5.50
C ALA A 114 -21.58 12.04 6.28
N ASP A 115 -22.70 11.97 5.56
CA ASP A 115 -24.04 11.78 6.11
C ASP A 115 -24.69 10.46 5.67
N LYS A 116 -24.07 9.77 4.69
CA LYS A 116 -24.53 8.49 4.15
C LYS A 116 -23.38 7.50 4.07
N SER A 117 -23.66 6.27 4.49
CA SER A 117 -22.72 5.14 4.50
C SER A 117 -23.37 3.93 3.82
N THR A 118 -22.68 3.36 2.83
CA THR A 118 -23.15 2.22 2.03
C THR A 118 -22.09 1.14 2.01
N VAL A 119 -22.43 -0.09 2.40
CA VAL A 119 -21.52 -1.24 2.27
C VAL A 119 -21.53 -1.72 0.82
N PHE A 120 -20.43 -1.50 0.11
CA PHE A 120 -20.25 -1.95 -1.27
C PHE A 120 -20.06 -3.47 -1.33
N THR A 121 -19.20 -3.99 -0.46
CA THR A 121 -18.93 -5.42 -0.37
C THR A 121 -18.49 -5.77 1.05
N GLY A 122 -18.86 -6.96 1.51
CA GLY A 122 -18.40 -7.56 2.76
C GLY A 122 -17.86 -8.97 2.55
N GLY A 123 -17.58 -9.67 3.64
CA GLY A 123 -17.02 -11.02 3.62
C GLY A 123 -15.64 -11.10 2.96
N LEU A 124 -14.86 -10.03 3.03
CA LEU A 124 -13.44 -10.06 2.68
C LEU A 124 -12.66 -10.62 3.88
N SER A 125 -11.49 -11.18 3.59
CA SER A 125 -10.56 -11.72 4.57
C SER A 125 -9.14 -11.28 4.25
N GLN A 126 -8.55 -10.44 5.09
CA GLN A 126 -7.21 -9.88 4.87
C GLN A 126 -7.07 -9.10 3.54
N PRO A 127 -7.99 -8.17 3.21
CA PRO A 127 -7.74 -7.26 2.11
C PRO A 127 -6.66 -6.26 2.54
N MET A 128 -5.72 -5.93 1.65
CA MET A 128 -4.59 -5.05 1.98
C MET A 128 -4.43 -3.85 1.03
N GLY A 129 -5.20 -3.82 -0.05
CA GLY A 129 -5.22 -2.69 -0.96
C GLY A 129 -6.41 -2.71 -1.89
N MET A 130 -6.80 -1.52 -2.34
CA MET A 130 -7.80 -1.36 -3.38
C MET A 130 -7.49 -0.18 -4.31
N GLU A 131 -8.05 -0.23 -5.50
CA GLU A 131 -8.07 0.87 -6.45
C GLU A 131 -9.34 0.84 -7.30
N LEU A 132 -9.92 2.01 -7.56
CA LEU A 132 -11.06 2.12 -8.45
C LEU A 132 -10.60 1.79 -9.87
N ALA A 133 -11.29 0.87 -10.52
CA ALA A 133 -11.01 0.50 -11.89
C ALA A 133 -11.55 1.58 -12.86
N PRO A 134 -10.93 1.73 -14.05
CA PRO A 134 -11.43 2.63 -15.08
C PRO A 134 -12.87 2.29 -15.48
N ARG A 135 -13.61 3.29 -15.95
CA ARG A 135 -15.00 3.13 -16.44
C ARG A 135 -15.14 2.06 -17.52
N ASP A 136 -14.11 1.83 -18.33
CA ASP A 136 -14.12 0.81 -19.40
C ASP A 136 -13.80 -0.62 -18.89
N ALA A 137 -13.72 -0.84 -17.57
CA ALA A 137 -13.44 -2.13 -16.95
C ALA A 137 -14.63 -3.12 -16.95
N GLY A 138 -15.63 -2.94 -17.81
CA GLY A 138 -16.67 -3.95 -18.08
C GLY A 138 -18.05 -3.68 -17.49
N VAL A 139 -18.23 -2.60 -16.74
CA VAL A 139 -19.55 -2.18 -16.24
C VAL A 139 -20.26 -1.33 -17.29
N LYS A 140 -21.54 -1.66 -17.56
CA LYS A 140 -22.37 -0.95 -18.55
C LYS A 140 -23.23 0.15 -17.92
N SER A 141 -23.59 0.01 -16.65
CA SER A 141 -24.35 1.04 -15.93
C SER A 141 -23.52 2.31 -15.84
N SER A 142 -24.14 3.47 -16.09
CA SER A 142 -23.48 4.76 -15.92
C SER A 142 -23.11 5.05 -14.47
N ASN A 143 -23.81 4.41 -13.53
CA ASN A 143 -23.63 4.59 -12.09
C ASN A 143 -22.82 3.46 -11.45
N GLY A 144 -22.62 2.36 -12.17
CA GLY A 144 -21.87 1.23 -11.66
C GLY A 144 -20.36 1.50 -11.63
N HIS A 145 -19.69 0.77 -10.76
CA HIS A 145 -18.26 0.89 -10.51
C HIS A 145 -17.57 -0.47 -10.55
N SER A 146 -16.27 -0.45 -10.78
CA SER A 146 -15.44 -1.64 -10.63
C SER A 146 -14.25 -1.30 -9.73
N VAL A 147 -13.84 -2.26 -8.91
CA VAL A 147 -12.77 -2.08 -7.92
C VAL A 147 -11.82 -3.25 -7.98
N TYR A 148 -10.53 -2.95 -8.09
CA TYR A 148 -9.48 -3.92 -7.87
C TYR A 148 -9.24 -4.07 -6.37
N VAL A 149 -9.17 -5.31 -5.87
CA VAL A 149 -8.95 -5.59 -4.45
C VAL A 149 -7.88 -6.66 -4.31
N GLY A 150 -6.81 -6.36 -3.57
CA GLY A 150 -5.82 -7.34 -3.13
C GLY A 150 -6.30 -8.00 -1.85
N GLU A 151 -6.64 -9.29 -1.92
CA GLU A 151 -7.13 -10.09 -0.80
C GLU A 151 -6.34 -11.40 -0.71
N GLY A 152 -5.51 -11.52 0.33
CA GLY A 152 -4.61 -12.66 0.50
C GLY A 152 -3.77 -12.94 -0.76
N GLU A 153 -4.00 -14.10 -1.38
CA GLU A 153 -3.25 -14.57 -2.56
C GLU A 153 -3.84 -14.10 -3.89
N LYS A 154 -4.90 -13.30 -3.88
CA LYS A 154 -5.70 -12.97 -5.07
C LYS A 154 -5.74 -11.47 -5.33
N LEU A 155 -5.72 -11.14 -6.62
CA LEU A 155 -6.20 -9.88 -7.14
C LEU A 155 -7.61 -10.09 -7.68
N TRP A 156 -8.60 -9.48 -7.03
CA TRP A 156 -9.97 -9.45 -7.52
C TRP A 156 -10.23 -8.23 -8.39
N LEU A 157 -11.15 -8.38 -9.33
CA LEU A 157 -11.91 -7.29 -9.92
C LEU A 157 -13.38 -7.51 -9.57
N MET A 158 -13.94 -6.60 -8.79
CA MET A 158 -15.32 -6.65 -8.33
C MET A 158 -16.14 -5.59 -9.06
N HIS A 159 -17.35 -5.95 -9.49
CA HIS A 159 -18.20 -5.10 -10.32
C HIS A 159 -19.55 -4.87 -9.66
N ASP A 160 -20.01 -3.63 -9.74
CA ASP A 160 -21.40 -3.20 -9.60
C ASP A 160 -21.92 -2.95 -11.02
N ASP A 161 -22.68 -3.91 -11.54
CA ASP A 161 -23.15 -3.96 -12.92
C ASP A 161 -24.45 -3.15 -13.10
N ASP A 162 -25.27 -3.00 -12.06
CA ASP A 162 -26.56 -2.30 -12.10
C ASP A 162 -26.54 -0.85 -11.54
N GLY A 163 -25.51 -0.49 -10.78
CA GLY A 163 -25.32 0.84 -10.21
C GLY A 163 -26.04 1.06 -8.88
N ASP A 164 -26.35 0.01 -8.13
CA ASP A 164 -26.95 0.08 -6.79
C ASP A 164 -25.91 0.25 -5.65
N ASP A 165 -24.63 0.43 -6.02
CA ASP A 165 -23.49 0.52 -5.12
C ASP A 165 -23.24 -0.78 -4.32
N ARG A 166 -23.52 -1.96 -4.92
CA ARG A 166 -23.13 -3.28 -4.39
C ARG A 166 -22.46 -4.15 -5.43
N VAL A 167 -21.63 -5.09 -4.95
CA VAL A 167 -20.97 -6.06 -5.84
C VAL A 167 -21.96 -7.11 -6.34
N ASP A 168 -22.14 -7.15 -7.66
CA ASP A 168 -22.88 -8.17 -8.39
C ASP A 168 -21.99 -9.37 -8.78
N ARG A 169 -20.74 -9.08 -9.16
CA ARG A 169 -19.82 -10.07 -9.74
C ARG A 169 -18.39 -9.86 -9.25
N ARG A 170 -17.71 -10.97 -8.96
CA ARG A 170 -16.28 -11.00 -8.57
C ARG A 170 -15.50 -11.86 -9.53
N GLU A 171 -14.38 -11.35 -10.02
CA GLU A 171 -13.48 -12.05 -10.93
C GLU A 171 -12.09 -12.16 -10.32
N VAL A 172 -11.50 -13.36 -10.36
CA VAL A 172 -10.09 -13.53 -10.03
C VAL A 172 -9.28 -13.10 -11.25
N VAL A 173 -8.63 -11.93 -11.17
CA VAL A 173 -7.72 -11.45 -12.21
C VAL A 173 -6.43 -12.27 -12.18
N PHE A 174 -5.87 -12.43 -10.98
CA PHE A 174 -4.69 -13.24 -10.73
C PHE A 174 -4.77 -13.92 -9.37
N SER A 175 -4.10 -15.07 -9.26
CA SER A 175 -3.87 -15.79 -8.00
C SER A 175 -2.43 -16.22 -7.89
N GLY A 176 -1.96 -16.46 -6.67
CA GLY A 176 -0.59 -16.91 -6.39
C GLY A 176 0.32 -15.79 -5.87
N PHE A 177 -0.26 -14.70 -5.37
CA PHE A 177 0.49 -13.73 -4.56
C PHE A 177 0.84 -14.34 -3.21
N GLY A 178 2.02 -14.00 -2.69
CA GLY A 178 2.51 -14.52 -1.41
C GLY A 178 1.79 -13.90 -0.22
N THR A 179 1.61 -14.71 0.82
CA THR A 179 0.90 -14.36 2.07
C THR A 179 1.74 -14.69 3.31
N GLY A 180 3.06 -14.82 3.15
CA GLY A 180 3.97 -15.24 4.23
C GLY A 180 4.04 -14.27 5.41
N ASP A 181 3.56 -13.04 5.23
CA ASP A 181 3.42 -12.02 6.26
C ASP A 181 2.23 -11.12 5.91
N THR A 182 1.18 -11.15 6.73
CA THR A 182 -0.12 -10.55 6.37
C THR A 182 -0.06 -9.03 6.21
N HIS A 183 0.86 -8.34 6.90
CA HIS A 183 1.08 -6.90 6.73
C HIS A 183 1.87 -6.52 5.47
N GLN A 184 2.28 -7.52 4.68
CA GLN A 184 3.11 -7.36 3.48
C GLN A 184 2.44 -7.88 2.20
N CYS A 185 1.22 -8.41 2.30
CA CYS A 185 0.43 -8.89 1.16
C CYS A 185 0.16 -7.75 0.17
N LEU A 186 -0.44 -8.09 -0.98
CA LEU A 186 -0.68 -7.19 -2.10
C LEU A 186 -1.40 -5.90 -1.65
N ASN A 187 -0.71 -4.76 -1.69
CA ASN A 187 -1.17 -3.49 -1.11
C ASN A 187 -0.80 -2.26 -1.96
N SER A 188 -1.10 -1.04 -1.45
CA SER A 188 -0.68 0.25 -2.01
C SER A 188 -0.93 0.41 -3.51
N PHE A 189 -2.17 0.20 -3.92
CA PHE A 189 -2.52 0.22 -5.33
C PHE A 189 -2.51 1.66 -5.86
N ILE A 190 -2.08 1.88 -7.10
CA ILE A 190 -2.19 3.20 -7.75
C ILE A 190 -2.08 3.07 -9.27
N TRP A 191 -2.84 3.90 -9.99
CA TRP A 191 -2.67 4.03 -11.44
C TRP A 191 -1.41 4.84 -11.78
N ALA A 192 -0.53 4.25 -12.57
CA ALA A 192 0.59 4.94 -13.19
C ALA A 192 0.13 5.70 -14.45
N PRO A 193 0.83 6.78 -14.84
CA PRO A 193 0.46 7.60 -16.02
C PRO A 193 0.46 6.85 -17.35
N ASP A 194 1.12 5.71 -17.43
CA ASP A 194 1.14 4.82 -18.61
C ASP A 194 -0.04 3.83 -18.65
N GLY A 195 -0.93 3.88 -17.64
CA GLY A 195 -2.10 3.02 -17.52
C GLY A 195 -1.84 1.69 -16.82
N ALA A 196 -0.67 1.49 -16.22
CA ALA A 196 -0.42 0.35 -15.36
C ALA A 196 -1.10 0.54 -13.99
N LEU A 197 -1.73 -0.52 -13.47
CA LEU A 197 -2.05 -0.63 -12.06
C LEU A 197 -0.80 -1.10 -11.32
N VAL A 198 -0.22 -0.22 -10.52
CA VAL A 198 0.91 -0.53 -9.65
C VAL A 198 0.40 -1.09 -8.35
N MET A 199 0.96 -2.21 -7.91
CA MET A 199 0.65 -2.87 -6.64
C MET A 199 1.93 -3.28 -5.95
N HIS A 200 1.93 -3.32 -4.62
CA HIS A 200 3.11 -3.54 -3.80
C HIS A 200 3.03 -4.88 -3.07
N GLN A 201 4.19 -5.47 -2.76
CA GLN A 201 4.31 -6.54 -1.77
C GLN A 201 5.60 -6.40 -0.98
N GLY A 202 5.66 -6.99 0.22
CA GLY A 202 6.83 -6.94 1.09
C GLY A 202 7.73 -8.19 1.08
N LEU A 203 8.76 -8.12 1.92
CA LEU A 203 9.92 -9.02 1.99
C LEU A 203 9.59 -10.50 2.19
N HIS A 204 8.54 -10.81 2.94
CA HIS A 204 8.16 -12.19 3.27
C HIS A 204 7.06 -12.74 2.36
N CYS A 205 6.67 -11.99 1.32
CA CYS A 205 5.73 -12.45 0.32
C CYS A 205 6.48 -13.07 -0.86
N TYR A 206 6.25 -14.37 -1.09
CA TYR A 206 6.83 -15.13 -2.18
C TYR A 206 5.75 -15.46 -3.20
N SER A 207 5.72 -14.67 -4.27
CA SER A 207 4.63 -14.72 -5.25
C SER A 207 5.05 -15.49 -6.50
N ARG A 208 4.16 -16.36 -6.95
CA ARG A 208 4.26 -17.09 -8.21
C ARG A 208 2.90 -17.07 -8.90
N VAL A 209 2.73 -16.10 -9.78
CA VAL A 209 1.47 -15.82 -10.47
C VAL A 209 1.51 -16.42 -11.87
N THR A 210 0.59 -17.35 -12.16
CA THR A 210 0.43 -17.87 -13.52
C THR A 210 -0.42 -16.91 -14.33
N THR A 211 0.13 -16.42 -15.45
CA THR A 211 -0.58 -15.55 -16.40
C THR A 211 -0.65 -16.19 -17.77
N VAL A 212 -1.47 -15.63 -18.66
CA VAL A 212 -1.48 -16.02 -20.09
C VAL A 212 -0.14 -15.76 -20.79
N HIS A 213 0.70 -14.89 -20.22
CA HIS A 213 2.04 -14.54 -20.70
C HIS A 213 3.15 -15.30 -19.94
N GLY A 214 2.81 -16.44 -19.34
CA GLY A 214 3.73 -17.25 -18.54
C GLY A 214 3.67 -16.97 -17.04
N THR A 215 4.48 -17.70 -16.28
CA THR A 215 4.57 -17.53 -14.83
C THR A 215 5.43 -16.32 -14.49
N LYS A 216 4.93 -15.45 -13.62
CA LYS A 216 5.64 -14.27 -13.12
C LYS A 216 5.92 -14.43 -11.64
N THR A 217 7.17 -14.22 -11.26
CA THR A 217 7.64 -14.44 -9.89
C THR A 217 8.17 -13.15 -9.29
N LEU A 218 7.82 -12.92 -8.03
CA LEU A 218 8.44 -11.88 -7.22
C LEU A 218 8.67 -12.45 -5.82
N TYR A 219 9.93 -12.67 -5.49
CA TYR A 219 10.34 -13.22 -4.20
C TYR A 219 10.83 -12.10 -3.30
N GLY A 220 9.99 -11.75 -2.33
CA GLY A 220 10.20 -10.66 -1.40
C GLY A 220 9.74 -9.31 -1.93
N ALA A 221 10.37 -8.25 -1.43
CA ALA A 221 9.85 -6.90 -1.55
C ALA A 221 9.99 -6.34 -2.97
N GLY A 222 8.92 -5.73 -3.46
CA GLY A 222 8.92 -5.10 -4.76
C GLY A 222 7.54 -4.67 -5.21
N PHE A 223 7.43 -4.44 -6.51
CA PHE A 223 6.23 -3.90 -7.14
C PHE A 223 5.76 -4.79 -8.28
N TRP A 224 4.49 -4.67 -8.58
CA TRP A 224 3.82 -5.29 -9.71
C TRP A 224 3.27 -4.18 -10.58
N HIS A 225 3.52 -4.24 -11.88
CA HIS A 225 2.79 -3.41 -12.85
C HIS A 225 1.86 -4.33 -13.64
N TYR A 226 0.57 -4.14 -13.43
CA TYR A 226 -0.46 -4.83 -14.18
C TYR A 226 -1.04 -3.91 -15.25
N TYR A 227 -1.07 -4.35 -16.50
CA TYR A 227 -1.68 -3.64 -17.62
C TYR A 227 -3.00 -4.33 -17.99
N PRO A 228 -4.17 -3.83 -17.56
CA PRO A 228 -5.44 -4.52 -17.73
C PRO A 228 -5.78 -4.84 -19.19
N LYS A 229 -5.50 -3.90 -20.10
CA LYS A 229 -5.85 -4.05 -21.53
C LYS A 229 -5.09 -5.17 -22.24
N SER A 230 -3.86 -5.46 -21.80
CA SER A 230 -3.05 -6.54 -22.39
C SER A 230 -2.97 -7.78 -21.51
N GLY A 231 -3.50 -7.74 -20.28
CA GLY A 231 -3.36 -8.80 -19.29
C GLY A 231 -1.90 -9.03 -18.82
N ARG A 232 -0.99 -8.08 -19.07
CA ARG A 232 0.44 -8.24 -18.75
C ARG A 232 0.68 -7.89 -17.29
N LEU A 233 1.39 -8.76 -16.58
CA LEU A 233 1.82 -8.55 -15.20
C LEU A 233 3.35 -8.61 -15.16
N ASN A 234 3.98 -7.51 -14.76
CA ASN A 234 5.43 -7.43 -14.69
C ASN A 234 5.87 -7.25 -13.24
N PRO A 235 6.75 -8.13 -12.72
CA PRO A 235 7.36 -7.96 -11.41
C PRO A 235 8.56 -7.00 -11.47
N TYR A 236 8.75 -6.25 -10.38
CA TYR A 236 9.81 -5.29 -10.20
C TYR A 236 10.49 -5.54 -8.86
N PRO A 237 11.48 -6.45 -8.82
CA PRO A 237 12.23 -6.72 -7.61
C PRO A 237 13.17 -5.56 -7.34
N THR A 238 12.96 -4.87 -6.21
CA THR A 238 13.79 -3.72 -5.87
C THR A 238 14.67 -3.97 -4.66
N GLY A 239 14.41 -5.02 -3.88
CA GLY A 239 15.20 -5.40 -2.69
C GLY A 239 15.24 -4.36 -1.57
N MET A 240 14.82 -3.13 -1.83
CA MET A 240 14.98 -1.94 -0.99
C MET A 240 13.67 -1.13 -0.87
N PRO A 241 12.54 -1.80 -0.62
CA PRO A 241 11.69 -1.23 0.42
C PRO A 241 11.58 -2.11 1.66
N ALA A 242 11.83 -3.41 1.57
CA ALA A 242 11.44 -4.45 2.53
C ALA A 242 9.92 -4.48 2.80
N ASN A 243 9.29 -3.37 3.20
CA ASN A 243 7.86 -3.21 3.37
C ASN A 243 7.37 -1.95 2.65
N ALA A 244 7.07 -2.06 1.35
CA ALA A 244 6.62 -0.92 0.55
C ALA A 244 5.16 -0.57 0.84
N TRP A 245 4.88 0.68 1.18
CA TRP A 245 3.56 1.17 1.65
C TRP A 245 3.11 2.47 0.98
N GLY A 246 3.46 2.65 -0.29
CA GLY A 246 2.92 3.74 -1.08
C GLY A 246 3.81 4.11 -2.27
N THR A 247 3.15 4.60 -3.30
CA THR A 247 3.76 5.21 -4.47
C THR A 247 2.96 6.46 -4.82
N ALA A 248 3.68 7.50 -5.23
CA ALA A 248 3.11 8.68 -5.86
C ALA A 248 3.91 9.00 -7.12
N PHE A 249 3.26 9.64 -8.09
CA PHE A 249 3.92 10.07 -9.31
C PHE A 249 4.04 11.58 -9.35
N THR A 250 5.20 12.07 -9.76
CA THR A 250 5.34 13.48 -10.11
C THR A 250 4.57 13.81 -11.40
N LYS A 251 4.43 15.10 -11.70
CA LYS A 251 3.84 15.58 -12.97
C LYS A 251 4.51 15.05 -14.24
N TRP A 252 5.75 14.54 -14.14
CA TRP A 252 6.50 13.96 -15.26
C TRP A 252 6.42 12.43 -15.29
N GLY A 253 5.60 11.83 -14.43
CA GLY A 253 5.46 10.38 -14.30
C GLY A 253 6.61 9.67 -13.60
N GLN A 254 7.53 10.42 -12.99
CA GLN A 254 8.58 9.83 -12.16
C GLN A 254 7.97 9.33 -10.83
N PRO A 255 8.12 8.03 -10.48
CA PRO A 255 7.65 7.47 -9.21
C PRO A 255 8.50 7.90 -8.00
N ILE A 256 7.81 8.22 -6.91
CA ILE A 256 8.31 8.40 -5.55
C ILE A 256 7.65 7.31 -4.70
N MET A 257 8.43 6.54 -3.97
CA MET A 257 7.97 5.41 -3.20
C MET A 257 8.25 5.61 -1.72
N VAL A 258 7.39 5.04 -0.88
CA VAL A 258 7.59 5.01 0.57
C VAL A 258 7.55 3.57 1.07
N ALA A 259 8.41 3.30 2.03
CA ALA A 259 8.48 2.01 2.71
C ALA A 259 8.63 2.21 4.20
N GLY A 260 7.89 1.42 4.98
CA GLY A 260 7.91 1.51 6.45
C GLY A 260 9.30 1.29 7.03
N ALA A 261 10.14 0.48 6.39
CA ALA A 261 11.49 0.16 6.84
C ALA A 261 12.61 0.95 6.14
N ALA A 262 12.33 1.61 5.01
CA ALA A 262 13.35 2.27 4.18
C ALA A 262 13.10 3.77 3.95
N GLY A 263 12.00 4.33 4.47
CA GLY A 263 11.64 5.73 4.28
C GLY A 263 11.14 6.01 2.86
N MET A 264 11.29 7.24 2.41
CA MET A 264 10.87 7.68 1.08
C MET A 264 12.05 7.76 0.11
N PHE A 265 11.88 7.24 -1.10
CA PHE A 265 12.93 7.17 -2.12
C PHE A 265 12.37 7.28 -3.54
N TRP A 266 13.22 7.65 -4.49
CA TRP A 266 12.88 7.66 -5.92
C TRP A 266 13.06 6.26 -6.50
N ALA A 267 12.06 5.74 -7.22
CA ALA A 267 12.28 4.53 -8.02
C ALA A 267 13.20 4.90 -9.19
N ARG A 268 14.31 4.19 -9.36
CA ARG A 268 15.31 4.58 -10.37
C ARG A 268 14.82 4.22 -11.78
N PRO A 269 15.17 4.98 -12.83
CA PRO A 269 14.79 4.65 -14.22
C PRO A 269 15.20 3.25 -14.70
N MET A 270 16.19 2.60 -14.06
CA MET A 270 16.56 1.20 -14.35
C MET A 270 15.69 0.16 -13.64
N GLU A 271 14.75 0.60 -12.81
CA GLU A 271 13.70 -0.21 -12.21
C GLU A 271 12.44 -0.18 -13.09
N VAL A 272 12.52 0.27 -14.35
CA VAL A 272 11.50 0.06 -15.39
C VAL A 272 11.98 -1.09 -16.29
N SER A 273 11.40 -2.29 -16.18
CA SER A 273 11.71 -3.44 -17.02
C SER A 273 11.58 -3.02 -18.47
N THR A 274 12.69 -3.12 -19.20
CA THR A 274 12.74 -2.95 -20.64
C THR A 274 12.34 -4.24 -21.37
N SER A 275 12.04 -5.33 -20.65
CA SER A 275 11.55 -6.57 -21.27
C SER A 275 10.08 -6.41 -21.67
N LEU A 276 9.89 -5.72 -22.80
CA LEU A 276 8.81 -6.03 -23.73
C LEU A 276 9.09 -7.37 -24.46
N GLU A 277 10.27 -7.95 -24.27
CA GLU A 277 10.65 -9.24 -24.83
C GLU A 277 10.04 -10.38 -24.03
N GLU A 278 9.30 -11.21 -24.76
CA GLU A 278 8.79 -12.51 -24.35
C GLU A 278 9.91 -13.31 -23.67
N ASP A 279 9.66 -13.82 -22.47
CA ASP A 279 10.52 -14.81 -21.82
C ASP A 279 10.56 -16.06 -22.73
N SER A 280 11.45 -16.06 -23.71
CA SER A 280 11.68 -17.17 -24.64
C SER A 280 12.60 -18.20 -24.01
N HIS A 281 12.30 -18.69 -22.81
CA HIS A 281 12.99 -19.85 -22.26
C HIS A 281 11.98 -20.80 -21.61
N VAL A 282 11.69 -21.84 -22.41
CA VAL A 282 11.09 -23.13 -22.09
C VAL A 282 11.63 -23.71 -20.79
#